data_AF-A0A621RX07-F1
#
_entry.id   AF-A0A621RX07-F1
#
_cell.length_a   1.000
_cell.length_b   1.000
_cell.length_c   1.000
_cell.angle_alpha   90.00
_cell.angle_beta   90.00
_cell.angle_gamma   90.00
#
_symmetry.space_group_name_H-M   'P 1'
#
loop_
_entity.id
_entity.type
_entity.pdbx_description
1 polymer ?
#
loop_
_entity_poly.entity_id
_entity_poly.type
_entity_poly.pdbx_seq_one_letter_code
_entity_poly.pdbx_strand_id
1 'polypeptide(L)'
;MLNAWHLPVAPFVKQHNDKLTITLWLSGENPPSRVTLRSEFDNEEISLAMRKQRRQPQPGVTAWRATLNIALGQPRRRYSFKLLWHDRQLWFTPQGFSRFPPARLEQFA
;
A
#
# COMPACT_ATOMS: atom_id res chain seq x y z
N MET A 1 0.86 -12.41 -15.34
CA MET A 1 1.00 -12.53 -13.85
C MET A 1 1.20 -11.15 -13.24
N LEU A 2 0.61 -10.86 -12.06
CA LEU A 2 0.74 -9.56 -11.39
C LEU A 2 1.99 -9.53 -10.50
N ASN A 3 2.77 -8.46 -10.62
CA ASN A 3 3.94 -8.17 -9.81
C ASN A 3 3.69 -6.92 -8.96
N ALA A 4 4.24 -6.91 -7.74
CA ALA A 4 4.20 -5.78 -6.84
C ALA A 4 5.58 -5.49 -6.24
N TRP A 5 5.90 -4.22 -6.10
CA TRP A 5 7.10 -3.77 -5.39
C TRP A 5 6.74 -2.72 -4.35
N HIS A 6 7.20 -2.98 -3.14
CA HIS A 6 7.18 -2.06 -2.03
C HIS A 6 8.24 -2.50 -1.02
N LEU A 7 9.01 -1.54 -0.51
CA LEU A 7 9.87 -1.71 0.66
C LEU A 7 9.53 -0.58 1.64
N PRO A 8 9.64 -0.78 2.96
CA PRO A 8 9.31 0.24 3.96
C PRO A 8 10.39 1.34 4.06
N VAL A 9 10.96 1.75 2.93
CA VAL A 9 12.05 2.73 2.78
C VAL A 9 11.87 3.54 1.50
N ALA A 10 12.71 4.57 1.29
CA ALA A 10 12.74 5.32 0.05
C ALA A 10 13.02 4.40 -1.16
N PRO A 11 12.44 4.68 -2.35
CA PRO A 11 11.56 5.79 -2.67
C PRO A 11 10.07 5.54 -2.34
N PHE A 12 9.72 4.37 -1.82
CA PHE A 12 8.34 3.93 -1.61
C PHE A 12 7.69 4.59 -0.40
N VAL A 13 8.47 4.80 0.66
CA VAL A 13 8.06 5.53 1.86
C VAL A 13 8.83 6.84 1.91
N LYS A 14 8.09 7.96 1.98
CA LYS A 14 8.66 9.31 2.11
C LYS A 14 7.94 10.05 3.21
N GLN A 15 8.68 10.47 4.22
CA GLN A 15 8.18 11.36 5.26
C GLN A 15 8.52 12.81 4.92
N HIS A 16 7.55 13.71 5.08
CA HIS A 16 7.76 15.14 4.96
C HIS A 16 6.83 15.84 5.96
N ASN A 17 7.41 16.49 6.98
CA ASN A 17 6.70 16.98 8.17
C ASN A 17 5.83 15.85 8.76
N ASP A 18 4.58 16.16 9.06
CA ASP A 18 3.60 15.23 9.63
C ASP A 18 2.89 14.37 8.59
N LYS A 19 3.49 14.18 7.40
CA LYS A 19 2.90 13.38 6.33
C LYS A 19 3.83 12.25 5.94
N LEU A 20 3.30 11.03 5.98
CA LEU A 20 3.95 9.83 5.47
C LEU A 20 3.31 9.42 4.16
N THR A 21 4.05 9.53 3.06
CA THR A 21 3.63 9.10 1.73
C THR A 21 4.09 7.67 1.49
N ILE A 22 3.13 6.77 1.23
CA ILE A 22 3.37 5.37 0.93
C ILE A 22 2.98 5.09 -0.52
N THR A 23 3.89 4.46 -1.26
CA THR A 23 3.74 4.16 -2.68
C THR A 23 3.89 2.67 -2.93
N LEU A 24 2.96 2.08 -3.66
CA LEU A 24 3.02 0.71 -4.18
C LEU A 24 3.26 0.75 -5.69
N TRP A 25 4.17 -0.04 -6.21
CA TRP A 25 4.34 -0.22 -7.66
C TRP A 25 3.73 -1.54 -8.09
N LEU A 26 2.97 -1.53 -9.19
CA LEU A 26 2.33 -2.70 -9.77
C LEU A 26 2.64 -2.81 -11.26
N SER A 27 2.90 -4.03 -11.74
CA SER A 27 3.02 -4.33 -13.17
C SER A 27 2.40 -5.70 -13.47
N GLY A 28 1.96 -5.90 -14.70
CA GLY A 28 1.35 -7.14 -15.16
C GLY A 28 -0.03 -6.93 -15.78
N GLU A 29 -0.60 -8.04 -16.22
CA GLU A 29 -1.91 -8.10 -16.88
C GLU A 29 -3.04 -8.02 -15.86
N ASN A 30 -4.19 -7.47 -16.30
CA ASN A 30 -5.39 -7.29 -15.48
C ASN A 30 -5.09 -6.59 -14.14
N PRO A 31 -4.68 -5.31 -14.14
CA PRO A 31 -4.38 -4.58 -12.92
C PRO A 31 -5.65 -4.40 -12.04
N PRO A 32 -5.49 -4.23 -10.72
CA PRO A 32 -6.64 -3.98 -9.85
C PRO A 32 -7.36 -2.68 -10.25
N SER A 33 -8.68 -2.66 -10.08
CA SER A 33 -9.49 -1.46 -10.26
C SER A 33 -9.26 -0.46 -9.12
N ARG A 34 -8.98 -0.96 -7.92
CA ARG A 34 -8.70 -0.14 -6.73
C ARG A 34 -7.58 -0.74 -5.89
N VAL A 35 -6.77 0.14 -5.33
CA VAL A 35 -5.80 -0.21 -4.27
C VAL A 35 -6.13 0.61 -3.03
N THR A 36 -6.14 -0.07 -1.89
CA THR A 36 -6.41 0.49 -0.57
C THR A 36 -5.21 0.19 0.33
N LEU A 37 -4.75 1.19 1.06
CA LEU A 37 -3.76 1.03 2.12
C LEU A 37 -4.52 0.80 3.43
N ARG A 38 -4.47 -0.42 3.95
CA ARG A 38 -4.90 -0.70 5.31
C ARG A 38 -3.79 -0.30 6.26
N SER A 39 -4.10 0.49 7.29
CA SER A 39 -3.18 0.86 8.37
C SER A 39 -3.91 0.88 9.71
N GLU A 40 -3.21 1.26 10.78
CA GLU A 40 -3.74 1.36 12.13
C GLU A 40 -3.58 2.78 12.67
N PHE A 41 -4.60 3.30 13.34
CA PHE A 41 -4.55 4.54 14.12
C PHE A 41 -5.22 4.27 15.46
N ASP A 42 -4.48 4.45 16.56
CA ASP A 42 -4.97 4.19 17.92
C ASP A 42 -5.61 2.80 18.11
N ASN A 43 -4.95 1.76 17.57
CA ASN A 43 -5.42 0.37 17.52
C ASN A 43 -6.68 0.12 16.67
N GLU A 44 -7.24 1.13 16.01
CA GLU A 44 -8.32 0.97 15.04
C GLU A 44 -7.78 0.79 13.62
N GLU A 45 -8.36 -0.15 12.87
CA GLU A 45 -8.05 -0.32 11.46
C GLU A 45 -8.60 0.86 10.65
N ILE A 46 -7.72 1.52 9.89
CA ILE A 46 -8.09 2.56 8.93
C ILE A 46 -7.79 2.09 7.51
N SER A 47 -8.66 2.46 6.56
CA SER A 47 -8.52 2.13 5.14
C SER A 47 -8.42 3.39 4.29
N LEU A 48 -7.29 3.60 3.63
CA LEU A 48 -7.04 4.75 2.78
C LEU A 48 -7.06 4.36 1.30
N ALA A 49 -7.89 5.01 0.50
CA ALA A 49 -7.87 4.84 -0.94
C ALA A 49 -6.54 5.34 -1.52
N MET A 50 -5.85 4.51 -2.29
CA MET A 50 -4.62 4.93 -2.99
C MET A 50 -4.97 5.49 -4.36
N ARG A 51 -4.30 6.58 -4.74
CA ARG A 51 -4.44 7.21 -6.05
C ARG A 51 -3.39 6.66 -7.02
N LYS A 52 -3.85 6.11 -8.15
CA LYS A 52 -2.99 5.76 -9.27
C LYS A 52 -2.33 7.02 -9.82
N GLN A 53 -1.01 7.03 -9.92
CA GLN A 53 -0.23 8.14 -10.43
C GLN A 53 -0.28 8.15 -11.96
N ARG A 54 -0.35 9.35 -12.55
CA ARG A 54 -0.35 9.53 -14.01
C ARG A 54 1.00 9.16 -14.63
N ARG A 55 2.10 9.56 -13.97
CA ARG A 55 3.46 9.25 -14.41
C ARG A 55 3.84 7.85 -13.95
N GLN A 56 4.27 7.03 -14.89
CA GLN A 56 4.85 5.72 -14.62
C GLN A 56 6.28 5.89 -14.09
N PRO A 57 6.68 5.19 -13.01
CA PRO A 57 8.06 5.21 -12.54
C PRO A 57 9.01 4.48 -13.51
N GLN A 58 8.50 3.46 -14.21
CA GLN A 58 9.17 2.69 -15.27
C GLN A 58 8.11 2.29 -16.30
N PRO A 59 8.46 2.10 -17.59
CA PRO A 59 7.52 1.61 -18.60
C PRO A 59 6.81 0.33 -18.15
N GLY A 60 5.48 0.32 -18.22
CA GLY A 60 4.65 -0.82 -17.81
C GLY A 60 4.46 -0.97 -16.29
N VAL A 61 4.94 -0.01 -15.49
CA VAL A 61 4.76 0.02 -14.04
C VAL A 61 3.80 1.15 -13.67
N THR A 62 2.82 0.84 -12.85
CA THR A 62 1.89 1.83 -12.29
C THR A 62 2.22 2.06 -10.82
N ALA A 63 2.29 3.34 -10.41
CA ALA A 63 2.45 3.69 -9.01
C ALA A 63 1.10 4.05 -8.39
N TRP A 64 0.82 3.55 -7.19
CA TRP A 64 -0.34 3.87 -6.38
C TRP A 64 0.12 4.51 -5.09
N ARG A 65 -0.48 5.63 -4.69
CA ARG A 65 -0.01 6.43 -3.56
C ARG A 65 -1.12 6.76 -2.57
N ALA A 66 -0.84 6.62 -1.28
CA ALA A 66 -1.62 7.20 -0.20
C ALA A 66 -0.72 8.06 0.69
N THR A 67 -1.34 8.97 1.42
CA THR A 67 -0.66 9.82 2.40
C THR A 67 -1.36 9.67 3.74
N LEU A 68 -0.60 9.28 4.75
CA LEU A 68 -1.02 9.22 6.14
C LEU A 68 -0.64 10.53 6.83
N ASN A 69 -1.56 11.07 7.63
CA ASN A 69 -1.20 12.09 8.61
C ASN A 69 -0.60 11.37 9.84
N ILE A 70 0.65 11.69 10.18
CA ILE A 70 1.40 11.15 11.32
C ILE A 70 1.58 12.17 12.45
N ALA A 71 0.90 13.33 12.41
CA ALA A 71 0.91 14.33 13.48
C ALA A 71 0.36 13.78 14.81
N LEU A 72 -0.55 12.82 14.72
CA LEU A 72 -1.23 12.20 15.85
C LEU A 72 -0.96 10.69 15.84
N GLY A 73 -0.96 10.03 16.98
CA GLY A 73 -0.77 8.57 17.08
C GLY A 73 0.69 8.12 16.93
N GLN A 74 0.89 6.83 16.68
CA GLN A 74 2.23 6.22 16.69
C GLN A 74 3.07 6.62 15.45
N PRO A 75 4.37 6.94 15.61
CA PRO A 75 5.27 7.28 14.50
C PRO A 75 5.44 6.11 13.51
N ARG A 76 5.42 4.90 14.04
CA ARG A 76 5.49 3.65 13.29
C ARG A 76 4.10 3.04 13.23
N ARG A 77 3.54 2.95 12.03
CA ARG A 77 2.21 2.36 11.82
C ARG A 77 2.35 1.13 10.95
N ARG A 78 1.70 0.06 11.38
CA ARG A 78 1.62 -1.13 10.54
C ARG A 78 0.69 -0.87 9.37
N TYR A 79 1.02 -1.45 8.22
CA TYR A 79 0.18 -1.33 7.04
C TYR A 79 0.33 -2.49 6.06
N SER A 80 -0.66 -2.64 5.20
CA SER A 80 -0.69 -3.61 4.11
C SER A 80 -1.51 -3.07 2.94
N PHE A 81 -1.32 -3.62 1.75
CA PHE A 81 -2.07 -3.19 0.57
C PHE A 81 -3.18 -4.18 0.26
N LYS A 82 -4.41 -3.68 0.13
CA LYS A 82 -5.57 -4.44 -0.37
C LYS A 82 -5.83 -4.03 -1.81
N LEU A 83 -5.60 -4.96 -2.73
CA LEU A 83 -5.85 -4.85 -4.17
C LEU A 83 -7.22 -5.45 -4.49
N LEU A 84 -8.03 -4.73 -5.25
CA LEU A 84 -9.41 -5.08 -5.53
C LEU A 84 -9.67 -5.11 -7.03
N TRP A 85 -10.35 -6.15 -7.47
CA TRP A 85 -10.98 -6.32 -8.78
C TRP A 85 -12.50 -6.40 -8.58
N HIS A 86 -13.24 -6.58 -9.67
CA HIS A 86 -14.70 -6.76 -9.59
C HIS A 86 -15.10 -8.10 -8.93
N ASP A 87 -14.28 -9.14 -9.10
CA ASP A 87 -14.56 -10.53 -8.71
C ASP A 87 -13.62 -11.08 -7.63
N ARG A 88 -12.52 -10.38 -7.32
CA ARG A 88 -11.50 -10.87 -6.39
C ARG A 88 -10.78 -9.76 -5.63
N GLN A 89 -10.09 -10.18 -4.58
CA GLN A 89 -9.16 -9.35 -3.83
C GLN A 89 -7.84 -10.08 -3.62
N LEU A 90 -6.77 -9.30 -3.45
CA LEU A 90 -5.48 -9.77 -2.98
C LEU A 90 -4.92 -8.80 -1.94
N TRP A 91 -4.13 -9.34 -1.03
CA TRP A 91 -3.36 -8.60 -0.06
C TRP A 91 -1.89 -8.67 -0.44
N PHE A 92 -1.17 -7.57 -0.30
CA PHE A 92 0.27 -7.53 -0.49
C PHE A 92 0.96 -7.03 0.77
N THR A 93 1.99 -7.79 1.17
CA THR A 93 2.72 -7.69 2.44
C THR A 93 4.21 -7.98 2.21
N PRO A 94 5.09 -7.88 3.24
CA PRO A 94 6.44 -8.42 3.16
C PRO A 94 6.50 -9.90 2.77
N GLN A 95 5.48 -10.71 3.10
CA GLN A 95 5.40 -12.13 2.70
C GLN A 95 4.89 -12.35 1.26
N GLY A 96 4.62 -11.27 0.53
CA GLY A 96 4.09 -11.34 -0.83
C GLY A 96 2.56 -11.29 -0.88
N PHE A 97 1.99 -11.93 -1.91
CA PHE A 97 0.55 -11.91 -2.17
C PHE A 97 -0.20 -12.98 -1.37
N SER A 98 -1.35 -12.61 -0.80
CA SER A 98 -2.29 -13.53 -0.15
C SER A 98 -3.73 -13.23 -0.57
N ARG A 99 -4.59 -14.25 -0.56
CA ARG A 99 -6.05 -14.05 -0.74
C ARG A 99 -6.72 -13.62 0.56
N PHE A 100 -6.08 -13.88 1.70
CA PHE A 100 -6.61 -13.63 3.03
C PHE A 100 -6.01 -12.36 3.64
N PRO A 101 -6.77 -11.64 4.48
CA PRO A 101 -6.24 -10.50 5.22
C PRO A 101 -5.05 -10.95 6.08
N PRO A 102 -3.92 -10.22 6.03
CA PRO A 102 -2.74 -10.61 6.78
C PRO A 102 -2.92 -10.34 8.27
N ALA A 103 -2.30 -11.18 9.11
CA ALA A 103 -2.21 -10.95 10.54
C ALA A 103 -1.35 -9.71 10.83
N ARG A 104 -1.47 -9.14 12.04
CA ARG A 104 -0.80 -7.88 12.41
C ARG A 104 0.72 -7.93 12.22
N LEU A 105 1.36 -9.04 12.58
CA LEU A 105 2.83 -9.19 12.47
C LEU A 105 3.31 -9.38 11.03
N GLU A 106 2.41 -9.72 10.11
CA GLU A 106 2.71 -9.90 8.69
C GLU A 106 2.59 -8.60 7.90
N GLN A 107 2.20 -7.49 8.55
CA GLN A 107 2.12 -6.18 7.93
C GLN A 107 3.50 -5.52 7.86
N PHE A 108 3.68 -4.58 6.91
CA PHE A 108 4.82 -3.67 6.92
C PHE A 108 4.81 -2.86 8.23
N ALA A 109 5.99 -2.43 8.68
CA ALA A 109 6.16 -1.66 9.91
C ALA A 109 7.22 -0.60 9.73
#